data_AF-A0A7G5N3Y9-F1
#
_entry.id   AF-A0A7G5N3Y9-F1
#
_cell.length_a   1.000
_cell.length_b   1.000
_cell.length_c   1.000
_cell.angle_alpha   90.00
_cell.angle_beta   90.00
_cell.angle_gamma   90.00
#
_symmetry.space_group_name_H-M   'P 1'
#
loop_
_entity.id
_entity.type
_entity.pdbx_description
1 polymer ?
#
loop_
_entity_poly.entity_id
_entity_poly.type
_entity_poly.pdbx_seq_one_letter_code
_entity_poly.pdbx_strand_id
1 'polypeptide(L)'
;MYTPYADSAYYTDIYNGSLLSDADRERYLKQASRHIDSLTYNRIVGRGFSDLTPFQQEIVQEVCCMQADFEWQNREIFDMILQGYSINGVSMQFGESWNVTTQKGIPMRRDVYEQLCQTGLCCRLLR
;
A
#
# COMPACT_ATOMS: atom_id res chain seq x y z
N MET A 1 14.34 1.28 14.44
CA MET A 1 14.19 1.49 12.98
C MET A 1 12.93 0.75 12.54
N TYR A 2 12.10 1.30 11.66
CA TYR A 2 10.89 0.62 11.19
C TYR A 2 11.23 -0.31 10.03
N THR A 3 10.74 -1.55 10.09
CA THR A 3 10.94 -2.57 9.06
C THR A 3 9.67 -2.70 8.22
N PRO A 4 9.75 -2.63 6.88
CA PRO A 4 8.61 -2.86 6.01
C PRO A 4 8.12 -4.31 6.10
N TYR A 5 6.86 -4.55 5.74
CA TYR A 5 6.27 -5.89 5.77
C TYR A 5 6.87 -6.81 4.71
N ALA A 6 7.16 -6.28 3.52
CA ALA A 6 7.96 -6.93 2.51
C ALA A 6 9.34 -6.29 2.43
N ASP A 7 10.38 -7.10 2.39
CA ASP A 7 11.76 -6.65 2.19
C ASP A 7 12.18 -6.79 0.72
N SER A 8 13.43 -6.42 0.43
CA SER A 8 13.94 -6.47 -0.93
C SER A 8 13.99 -7.88 -1.51
N ALA A 9 14.30 -8.90 -0.69
CA ALA A 9 14.38 -10.28 -1.13
C ALA A 9 12.99 -10.85 -1.42
N TYR A 10 12.00 -10.57 -0.55
CA TYR A 10 10.62 -10.95 -0.81
C TYR A 10 10.10 -10.32 -2.11
N TYR A 11 10.37 -9.03 -2.33
CA TYR A 11 9.91 -8.33 -3.53
C TYR A 11 10.48 -8.98 -4.81
N THR A 12 11.77 -9.31 -4.84
CA THR A 12 12.41 -9.87 -6.05
C THR A 12 12.14 -11.37 -6.23
N ASP A 13 12.26 -12.14 -5.16
CA ASP A 13 12.38 -13.60 -5.26
C ASP A 13 11.03 -14.31 -5.09
N ILE A 14 10.11 -13.71 -4.34
CA ILE A 14 8.79 -14.29 -4.04
C ILE A 14 7.70 -13.59 -4.84
N TYR A 15 7.61 -12.27 -4.72
CA TYR A 15 6.63 -11.47 -5.47
C TYR A 15 6.99 -11.33 -6.96
N ASN A 16 8.26 -11.55 -7.34
CA ASN A 16 8.76 -11.39 -8.72
C ASN A 16 8.57 -9.97 -9.27
N GLY A 17 8.69 -8.98 -8.40
CA GLY A 17 8.63 -7.57 -8.76
C GLY A 17 9.88 -7.12 -9.51
N SER A 18 9.69 -6.35 -10.58
CA SER A 18 10.77 -5.86 -11.46
C SER A 18 10.72 -4.35 -11.70
N LEU A 19 9.73 -3.67 -11.13
CA LEU A 19 9.45 -2.27 -11.43
C LEU A 19 10.29 -1.32 -10.58
N LEU A 20 10.52 -1.66 -9.32
CA LEU A 20 11.29 -0.85 -8.38
C LEU A 20 12.78 -1.15 -8.49
N SER A 21 13.55 -0.10 -8.76
CA SER A 21 15.02 -0.13 -8.68
C SER A 21 15.47 -0.43 -7.24
N ASP A 22 16.70 -0.92 -7.04
CA ASP A 22 17.22 -1.16 -5.68
C ASP A 22 17.22 0.13 -4.83
N ALA A 23 17.44 1.29 -5.46
CA ALA A 23 17.45 2.59 -4.78
C ALA A 23 16.05 3.04 -4.32
N ASP A 24 15.01 2.70 -5.09
CA ASP A 24 13.63 3.09 -4.78
C ASP A 24 12.90 2.03 -3.94
N ARG A 25 13.28 0.76 -4.07
CA ARG A 25 12.58 -0.39 -3.49
C ARG A 25 12.40 -0.26 -1.99
N GLU A 26 13.47 0.01 -1.24
CA GLU A 26 13.38 0.15 0.22
C GLU A 26 12.42 1.29 0.62
N ARG A 27 12.51 2.43 -0.09
CA ARG A 27 11.68 3.62 0.17
C ARG A 27 10.19 3.31 -0.05
N TYR A 28 9.84 2.73 -1.20
CA TYR A 28 8.45 2.47 -1.56
C TYR A 28 7.83 1.32 -0.77
N LEU A 29 8.58 0.25 -0.48
CA LEU A 29 8.09 -0.82 0.40
C LEU A 29 7.81 -0.31 1.81
N LYS A 30 8.68 0.58 2.33
CA LYS A 30 8.48 1.24 3.61
C LYS A 30 7.25 2.15 3.61
N GLN A 31 7.06 2.93 2.56
CA GLN A 31 5.89 3.79 2.41
C GLN A 31 4.59 2.97 2.34
N ALA A 32 4.55 1.96 1.48
CA ALA A 32 3.42 1.04 1.34
C ALA A 32 3.08 0.35 2.67
N SER A 33 4.09 -0.08 3.43
CA SER A 33 3.87 -0.70 4.75
C SER A 33 3.21 0.26 5.74
N ARG A 34 3.60 1.55 5.74
CA ARG A 34 2.95 2.59 6.57
C ARG A 34 1.53 2.90 6.13
N HIS A 35 1.25 2.79 4.85
CA HIS A 35 -0.11 2.90 4.34
C HIS A 35 -0.95 1.70 4.78
N ILE A 36 -0.43 0.48 4.73
CA ILE A 36 -1.08 -0.71 5.28
C ILE A 36 -1.33 -0.56 6.79
N ASP A 37 -0.37 -0.02 7.56
CA ASP A 37 -0.57 0.30 8.98
C ASP A 37 -1.80 1.17 9.18
N SER A 38 -1.89 2.24 8.39
CA SER A 38 -3.04 3.15 8.45
C SER A 38 -4.32 2.42 8.08
N LEU A 39 -4.38 1.70 6.96
CA LEU A 39 -5.57 0.99 6.48
C LEU A 39 -6.05 -0.10 7.44
N THR A 40 -5.12 -0.75 8.14
CA THR A 40 -5.41 -1.80 9.14
C THR A 40 -5.59 -1.25 10.56
N TYR A 41 -5.75 0.07 10.72
CA TYR A 41 -5.95 0.74 12.01
C TYR A 41 -4.81 0.46 13.01
N ASN A 42 -3.58 0.30 12.51
CA ASN A 42 -2.38 -0.08 13.25
C ASN A 42 -2.51 -1.40 14.01
N ARG A 43 -3.42 -2.29 13.62
CA ARG A 43 -3.60 -3.58 14.29
C ARG A 43 -2.41 -4.50 14.14
N ILE A 44 -1.75 -4.48 12.98
CA ILE A 44 -0.54 -5.27 12.74
C ILE A 44 0.59 -4.77 13.66
N VAL A 45 0.77 -3.45 13.77
CA VAL A 45 1.76 -2.85 14.68
C VAL A 45 1.48 -3.22 16.13
N GLY A 46 0.21 -3.18 16.56
CA GLY A 46 -0.19 -3.52 17.93
C GLY A 46 -0.06 -5.01 18.27
N ARG A 47 -0.31 -5.90 17.30
CA ARG A 47 -0.24 -7.35 17.48
C ARG A 47 1.16 -7.92 17.25
N GLY A 48 1.96 -7.29 16.39
CA GLY A 48 3.19 -7.86 15.86
C GLY A 48 2.93 -8.66 14.57
N PHE A 49 3.77 -8.43 13.55
CA PHE A 49 3.63 -9.09 12.25
C PHE A 49 3.84 -10.61 12.34
N SER A 50 4.79 -11.05 13.16
CA SER A 50 5.06 -12.47 13.44
C SER A 50 3.87 -13.22 14.03
N ASP A 51 2.98 -12.49 14.71
CA ASP A 51 1.87 -13.06 15.47
C ASP A 51 0.60 -13.16 14.62
N LEU A 52 0.64 -12.68 13.37
CA LEU A 52 -0.39 -12.90 12.36
C LEU A 52 -0.36 -14.36 11.87
N THR A 53 -1.49 -14.84 11.34
CA THR A 53 -1.49 -16.17 10.70
C THR A 53 -0.65 -16.16 9.42
N PRO A 54 -0.11 -17.31 8.95
CA PRO A 54 0.64 -17.36 7.69
C PRO A 54 -0.13 -16.75 6.51
N PHE A 55 -1.43 -17.02 6.42
CA PHE A 55 -2.32 -16.41 5.43
C PHE A 55 -2.38 -14.87 5.52
N GLN A 56 -2.45 -14.32 6.73
CA GLN A 56 -2.44 -12.87 6.92
C GLN A 56 -1.08 -12.25 6.57
N GLN A 57 0.02 -12.94 6.93
CA GLN A 57 1.37 -12.47 6.60
C GLN A 57 1.57 -12.43 5.09
N GLU A 58 1.23 -13.50 4.38
CA GLU A 58 1.33 -13.62 2.92
C GLU A 58 0.58 -12.47 2.21
N ILE A 59 -0.70 -12.29 2.54
CA ILE A 59 -1.52 -11.20 1.94
C ILE A 59 -0.91 -9.84 2.22
N VAL A 60 -0.46 -9.58 3.45
CA VAL A 60 0.11 -8.27 3.82
C VAL A 60 1.40 -7.99 3.03
N GLN A 61 2.26 -8.99 2.85
CA GLN A 61 3.50 -8.83 2.08
C GLN A 61 3.22 -8.62 0.60
N GLU A 62 2.31 -9.40 0.02
CA GLU A 62 1.90 -9.26 -1.38
C GLU A 62 1.27 -7.89 -1.64
N VAL A 63 0.30 -7.47 -0.82
CA VAL A 63 -0.33 -6.15 -0.91
C VAL A 63 0.69 -5.03 -0.72
N CYS A 64 1.69 -5.21 0.15
CA CYS A 64 2.77 -4.24 0.32
C CYS A 64 3.54 -4.03 -0.98
N CYS A 65 3.87 -5.10 -1.70
CA CYS A 65 4.56 -5.02 -2.97
C CYS A 65 3.68 -4.37 -4.07
N MET A 66 2.42 -4.80 -4.19
CA MET A 66 1.47 -4.24 -5.16
C MET A 66 1.23 -2.75 -4.94
N GLN A 67 1.12 -2.33 -3.68
CA GLN A 67 0.93 -0.93 -3.33
C GLN A 67 2.19 -0.10 -3.62
N ALA A 68 3.37 -0.65 -3.34
CA ALA A 68 4.64 0.00 -3.67
C ALA A 68 4.79 0.21 -5.19
N ASP A 69 4.46 -0.81 -5.99
CA ASP A 69 4.45 -0.70 -7.46
C ASP A 69 3.45 0.37 -7.92
N PHE A 70 2.22 0.33 -7.40
CA PHE A 70 1.18 1.29 -7.75
C PHE A 70 1.59 2.73 -7.42
N GLU A 71 2.19 2.96 -6.26
CA GLU A 71 2.65 4.29 -5.87
C GLU A 71 3.80 4.79 -6.73
N TRP A 72 4.71 3.91 -7.13
CA TRP A 72 5.80 4.26 -8.03
C TRP A 72 5.32 4.59 -9.44
N GLN A 73 4.43 3.78 -10.03
CA GLN A 73 3.88 4.04 -11.37
C GLN A 73 3.19 5.41 -11.45
N ASN A 74 2.57 5.81 -10.33
CA ASN A 74 1.66 6.95 -10.31
C ASN A 74 2.23 8.16 -9.58
N ARG A 75 3.52 8.13 -9.25
CA ARG A 75 4.23 9.20 -8.54
C ARG A 75 4.05 10.56 -9.21
N GLU A 76 4.14 10.62 -10.54
CA GLU A 76 4.01 11.88 -11.29
C GLU A 76 2.57 12.43 -11.23
N ILE A 77 1.57 11.54 -11.21
CA ILE A 77 0.16 11.93 -11.08
C ILE A 77 -0.10 12.49 -9.67
N PHE A 78 0.43 11.86 -8.64
CA PHE A 78 0.31 12.36 -7.27
C PHE A 78 1.01 13.70 -7.08
N ASP A 79 2.22 13.85 -7.62
CA ASP A 79 2.96 15.11 -7.58
C ASP A 79 2.20 16.22 -8.33
N MET A 80 1.64 15.91 -9.50
CA MET A 80 0.80 16.84 -10.26
C MET A 80 -0.47 17.24 -9.49
N ILE A 81 -1.13 16.31 -8.81
CA ILE A 81 -2.33 16.61 -8.01
C ILE A 81 -1.97 17.54 -6.84
N LEU A 82 -0.85 17.30 -6.15
CA LEU A 82 -0.39 18.15 -5.05
C LEU A 82 -0.01 19.55 -5.53
N GLN A 83 0.62 19.66 -6.71
CA GLN A 83 0.96 20.94 -7.34
C GLN A 83 -0.30 21.66 -7.89
N GLY A 84 -1.23 20.92 -8.47
CA GLY A 84 -2.51 21.42 -9.00
C GLY A 84 -3.50 21.84 -7.92
N TYR A 85 -3.44 21.26 -6.71
CA TYR A 85 -4.21 21.74 -5.55
C TYR A 85 -3.85 23.17 -5.15
N SER A 86 -2.65 23.66 -5.52
CA SER A 86 -2.28 25.07 -5.36
C SER A 86 -2.93 26.00 -6.41
N ILE A 87 -3.57 25.44 -7.44
CA ILE A 87 -4.26 26.17 -8.52
C ILE A 87 -5.72 25.67 -8.55
N ASN A 88 -6.55 26.27 -7.70
CA ASN A 88 -8.02 26.22 -7.78
C ASN A 88 -8.76 24.91 -7.42
N GLY A 89 -8.21 24.02 -6.59
CA GLY A 89 -9.01 23.01 -5.89
C GLY A 89 -9.82 22.05 -6.79
N VAL A 90 -9.40 21.84 -8.03
CA VAL A 90 -10.08 20.95 -8.96
C VAL A 90 -9.80 19.50 -8.54
N SER A 91 -10.83 18.81 -8.07
CA SER A 91 -10.79 17.37 -7.84
C SER A 91 -10.73 16.65 -9.19
N MET A 92 -9.52 16.31 -9.65
CA MET A 92 -9.39 15.40 -10.79
C MET A 92 -9.87 14.01 -10.36
N GLN A 93 -10.94 13.56 -10.99
CA GLN A 93 -11.35 12.17 -10.94
C GLN A 93 -10.29 11.37 -11.69
N PHE A 94 -9.61 10.43 -11.02
CA PHE A 94 -8.75 9.46 -11.70
C PHE A 94 -9.55 8.91 -12.88
N GLY A 95 -9.01 9.03 -14.11
CA GLY A 95 -9.76 8.75 -15.33
C GLY A 95 -10.53 7.44 -15.20
N GLU A 96 -11.75 7.40 -15.77
CA GLU A 96 -12.80 6.39 -15.53
C GLU A 96 -12.37 4.90 -15.64
N SER A 97 -11.14 4.63 -16.08
CA SER A 97 -10.50 3.33 -16.24
C SER A 97 -9.74 2.81 -15.01
N TRP A 98 -9.47 3.63 -13.99
CA TRP A 98 -8.76 3.14 -12.78
C TRP A 98 -9.74 2.86 -11.65
N ASN A 99 -9.94 1.57 -11.37
CA ASN A 99 -10.70 1.10 -10.22
C ASN A 99 -9.91 1.35 -8.92
N VAL A 100 -9.79 2.61 -8.50
CA VAL A 100 -9.03 3.06 -7.32
C VAL A 100 -10.01 3.44 -6.20
N THR A 101 -9.65 3.10 -4.97
CA THR A 101 -10.33 3.54 -3.76
C THR A 101 -9.39 4.42 -2.94
N THR A 102 -9.95 5.39 -2.22
CA THR A 102 -9.18 6.21 -1.28
C THR A 102 -9.74 6.02 0.11
N GLN A 103 -8.93 5.48 1.00
CA GLN A 103 -9.27 5.28 2.42
C GLN A 103 -8.18 5.93 3.26
N LYS A 104 -8.56 6.74 4.24
CA LYS A 104 -7.60 7.48 5.10
C LYS A 104 -6.59 8.33 4.31
N GLY A 105 -7.01 8.88 3.17
CA GLY A 105 -6.15 9.67 2.29
C GLY A 105 -5.16 8.86 1.45
N ILE A 106 -5.22 7.53 1.50
CA ILE A 106 -4.32 6.62 0.77
C ILE A 106 -5.03 6.13 -0.48
N PRO A 107 -4.54 6.47 -1.68
CA PRO A 107 -5.02 5.87 -2.93
C PRO A 107 -4.46 4.46 -3.08
N MET A 108 -5.34 3.48 -3.32
CA MET A 108 -4.99 2.08 -3.55
C MET A 108 -5.94 1.51 -4.60
N ARG A 109 -5.48 0.56 -5.42
CA ARG A 109 -6.41 -0.13 -6.34
C ARG A 109 -7.47 -0.87 -5.53
N ARG A 110 -8.73 -0.82 -5.98
CA ARG A 110 -9.87 -1.40 -5.25
C ARG A 110 -9.70 -2.90 -5.05
N ASP A 111 -9.25 -3.63 -6.06
CA ASP A 111 -8.97 -5.07 -5.96
C ASP A 111 -7.92 -5.39 -4.90
N VAL A 112 -6.82 -4.63 -4.86
CA VAL A 112 -5.75 -4.77 -3.85
C VAL A 112 -6.25 -4.44 -2.45
N TYR A 113 -7.10 -3.42 -2.32
CA TYR A 113 -7.72 -3.08 -1.04
C TYR A 113 -8.67 -4.20 -0.55
N GLU A 114 -9.48 -4.77 -1.43
CA GLU A 114 -10.35 -5.90 -1.08
C GLU A 114 -9.52 -7.14 -0.69
N GLN A 115 -8.38 -7.38 -1.34
CA GLN A 115 -7.44 -8.43 -0.94
C GLN A 115 -6.89 -8.19 0.47
N LEU A 116 -6.47 -6.96 0.81
CA LEU A 116 -6.06 -6.62 2.16
C LEU A 116 -7.18 -6.85 3.18
N CYS A 117 -8.43 -6.55 2.81
CA CYS A 117 -9.60 -6.78 3.67
C CYS A 117 -9.83 -8.26 4.01
N GLN A 118 -9.37 -9.21 3.18
CA GLN A 118 -9.48 -10.65 3.46
C GLN A 118 -8.72 -11.06 4.73
N THR A 119 -7.74 -10.27 5.17
CA THR A 119 -7.03 -10.49 6.45
C THR A 119 -7.94 -10.30 7.67
N GLY A 120 -9.09 -9.63 7.52
CA GLY A 120 -9.96 -9.19 8.61
C GLY A 120 -9.45 -7.96 9.37
N LEU A 121 -8.24 -7.47 9.08
CA LEU A 121 -7.58 -6.41 9.83
C LEU A 121 -8.07 -5.00 9.45
N CYS A 122 -8.75 -4.86 8.31
CA CYS A 122 -9.39 -3.62 7.85
C CYS A 122 -10.77 -3.37 8.47
N CYS A 123 -11.35 -4.34 9.20
CA CYS A 123 -12.68 -4.16 9.78
C CYS A 123 -12.64 -3.17 10.95
N ARG A 124 -13.62 -2.26 11.09
CA ARG A 124 -13.66 -1.34 12.25
C ARG A 124 -14.15 -2.01 13.53
N LEU A 125 -14.93 -3.09 13.40
CA LEU A 125 -15.37 -3.89 14.54
C LEU A 125 -14.18 -4.69 15.07
N LEU A 126 -13.87 -4.52 16.35
CA LEU A 126 -12.94 -5.40 17.06
C LEU A 126 -13.61 -6.78 17.17
N ARG A 127 -12.93 -7.81 16.68
CA ARG A 127 -13.24 -9.20 17.01
C ARG A 127 -12.14 -9.72 17.91
#